data_AF-A0A1I4EPB2-F1
#
_entry.id   AF-A0A1I4EPB2-F1
#
_cell.length_a   1.000
_cell.length_b   1.000
_cell.length_c   1.000
_cell.angle_alpha   90.00
_cell.angle_beta   90.00
_cell.angle_gamma   90.00
#
_symmetry.space_group_name_H-M   'P 1'
#
loop_
_entity.id
_entity.type
_entity.pdbx_description
1 polymer ?
#
loop_
_entity_poly.entity_id
_entity_poly.type
_entity_poly.pdbx_seq_one_letter_code
_entity_poly.pdbx_strand_id
1 'polypeptide(L)' 'MRPTKSEDDALVDLVDVILRKGAVIEADVVIAVADIPLVGLKLRAALAGMTTMTEYGIFEEWDEAQRLRHREGVDRRVE' A
#
# COMPACT_ATOMS: atom_id res chain seq x y z
N MET A 1 -15.44 32.39 -10.31
CA MET A 1 -14.47 31.38 -10.79
C MET A 1 -15.16 30.02 -10.74
N ARG A 2 -15.21 29.25 -11.83
CA ARG A 2 -15.78 27.89 -11.83
C ARG A 2 -14.64 26.90 -11.51
N PRO A 3 -14.79 25.95 -10.58
CA PRO A 3 -13.75 24.96 -10.31
C PRO A 3 -13.63 24.05 -11.53
N THR A 4 -12.48 24.06 -12.19
CA THR A 4 -12.12 23.08 -13.21
C THR A 4 -11.29 22.01 -12.53
N LYS A 5 -11.85 20.81 -12.34
CA LYS A 5 -11.09 19.63 -11.92
C LYS A 5 -10.24 19.19 -13.09
N SER A 6 -8.92 19.24 -12.94
CA SER A 6 -7.98 18.68 -13.92
C SER A 6 -7.96 17.15 -13.72
N GLU A 7 -7.69 16.35 -14.74
CA GLU A 7 -7.64 14.88 -14.58
C GLU A 7 -6.59 14.44 -13.55
N ASP A 8 -5.48 15.18 -13.44
CA ASP A 8 -4.46 14.97 -12.41
C ASP A 8 -5.00 15.17 -10.98
N ASP A 9 -5.96 16.09 -10.77
CA ASP A 9 -6.57 16.33 -9.46
C ASP A 9 -7.43 15.13 -9.01
N ALA A 10 -8.05 14.42 -9.96
CA ALA A 10 -8.92 13.29 -9.65
C ALA A 10 -8.15 12.07 -9.15
N LEU A 11 -6.96 11.80 -9.71
CA LEU A 11 -6.09 10.72 -9.25
C LEU A 11 -5.56 11.00 -7.84
N VAL A 12 -5.10 12.24 -7.60
CA VAL A 12 -4.62 12.65 -6.28
C VAL A 12 -5.73 12.53 -5.24
N ASP A 13 -6.93 13.05 -5.55
CA ASP A 13 -8.11 12.94 -4.69
C ASP A 13 -8.46 11.48 -4.38
N LEU A 14 -8.37 10.58 -5.37
CA LEU A 14 -8.62 9.15 -5.18
C LEU A 14 -7.60 8.52 -4.23
N VAL A 15 -6.31 8.79 -4.44
CA VAL A 15 -5.25 8.29 -3.56
C VAL A 15 -5.46 8.79 -2.13
N ASP A 16 -5.79 10.08 -1.96
CA ASP A 16 -6.10 10.68 -0.66
C ASP A 16 -7.26 9.97 0.06
N VAL A 17 -8.32 9.61 -0.69
CA VAL A 17 -9.45 8.85 -0.13
C VAL A 17 -9.03 7.44 0.27
N ILE A 18 -8.26 6.73 -0.56
CA ILE A 18 -7.79 5.38 -0.24
C ILE A 18 -6.91 5.41 1.01
N LEU A 19 -5.98 6.37 1.12
CA LEU A 19 -5.09 6.46 2.27
C LEU A 19 -5.84 6.78 3.57
N ARG A 20 -6.91 7.59 3.52
CA ARG A 20 -7.68 7.97 4.71
C ARG A 20 -8.78 6.99 5.10
N LYS A 21 -9.49 6.40 4.13
CA LYS A 21 -10.66 5.54 4.38
C LYS A 21 -10.38 4.06 4.20
N GLY A 22 -9.29 3.74 3.52
CA GLY A 22 -8.98 2.39 3.09
C GLY A 22 -9.75 1.95 1.86
N ALA A 23 -9.19 0.95 1.17
CA ALA A 23 -9.82 0.22 0.08
C ALA A 23 -9.39 -1.25 0.14
N VAL A 24 -10.28 -2.15 -0.27
CA VAL A 24 -9.95 -3.57 -0.50
C VAL A 24 -10.05 -3.79 -2.01
N ILE A 25 -8.96 -4.25 -2.61
CA ILE A 25 -8.90 -4.58 -4.04
C ILE A 25 -8.72 -6.08 -4.22
N GLU A 26 -9.39 -6.62 -5.23
CA GLU A 26 -9.19 -7.98 -5.71
C GLU A 26 -8.60 -7.92 -7.11
N ALA A 27 -7.56 -8.70 -7.35
CA ALA A 27 -6.87 -8.74 -8.63
C ALA A 27 -6.42 -10.17 -8.93
N ASP A 28 -6.51 -10.55 -10.20
CA ASP A 28 -6.00 -11.83 -10.66
C ASP A 28 -4.79 -11.59 -11.57
N VAL A 29 -3.71 -12.32 -11.34
CA VAL A 29 -2.46 -12.22 -12.12
C VAL A 29 -2.16 -13.58 -12.71
N VAL A 30 -1.84 -13.62 -14.01
CA VAL A 30 -1.39 -14.84 -14.69
C VAL A 30 0.07 -14.66 -15.10
N ILE A 31 0.93 -15.58 -14.68
CA ILE A 31 2.34 -15.63 -15.06
C ILE A 31 2.48 -16.69 -16.15
N ALA A 32 2.93 -16.25 -17.32
CA ALA A 32 3.15 -17.10 -18.49
C ALA A 32 4.64 -17.12 -18.90
N VAL A 33 5.08 -18.23 -19.46
CA VAL A 33 6.43 -18.40 -20.04
C VAL A 33 6.28 -18.99 -21.43
N ALA A 34 6.91 -18.36 -22.43
CA ALA A 34 6.78 -18.75 -23.83
C ALA A 34 5.32 -18.93 -24.28
N ASP A 35 4.47 -17.95 -23.91
CA ASP A 35 3.03 -17.93 -24.19
C ASP A 35 2.19 -19.04 -23.52
N ILE A 36 2.78 -19.82 -22.62
CA ILE A 36 2.10 -20.86 -21.85
C ILE A 36 1.78 -20.32 -20.44
N PRO A 37 0.50 -20.25 -20.03
CA PRO A 37 0.13 -19.82 -18.68
C PRO A 37 0.51 -20.90 -17.66
N LEU A 38 1.42 -20.60 -16.73
CA LEU A 38 1.92 -21.57 -15.76
C LEU A 38 1.33 -21.40 -14.37
N VAL A 39 1.12 -20.14 -13.95
CA VAL A 39 0.68 -19.81 -12.59
C VAL A 39 -0.42 -18.77 -12.64
N GLY A 40 -1.55 -19.05 -11.99
CA GLY A 40 -2.59 -18.07 -11.69
C GLY A 40 -2.52 -17.68 -10.22
N LEU A 41 -2.54 -16.38 -9.94
CA LEU A 41 -2.55 -15.80 -8.60
C LEU A 41 -3.86 -15.03 -8.42
N LYS A 42 -4.59 -15.33 -7.34
CA LYS A 42 -5.70 -14.51 -6.88
C LYS A 42 -5.22 -13.69 -5.69
N LEU A 43 -5.24 -12.38 -5.84
CA LEU A 43 -4.73 -11.42 -4.87
C LEU A 43 -5.89 -10.65 -4.26
N ARG A 44 -5.83 -10.48 -2.94
CA ARG A 44 -6.69 -9.56 -2.19
C ARG A 44 -5.79 -8.67 -1.35
N ALA A 45 -5.83 -7.38 -1.60
CA ALA A 45 -5.03 -6.40 -0.87
C ALA A 45 -5.94 -5.39 -0.18
N ALA A 46 -5.70 -5.16 1.11
CA ALA A 46 -6.18 -3.95 1.78
C ALA A 46 -5.13 -2.85 1.58
N LEU A 47 -5.57 -1.65 1.24
CA LEU A 47 -4.74 -0.47 1.03
C LEU A 47 -5.28 0.66 1.90
N ALA A 48 -4.44 1.23 2.75
CA ALA A 48 -4.74 2.43 3.53
C ALA A 48 -3.39 3.05 3.96
N GLY A 49 -3.42 4.26 4.52
CA GLY A 49 -2.25 4.81 5.18
C GLY A 49 -1.84 3.96 6.40
N MET A 50 -0.56 3.93 6.72
CA MET A 50 -0.05 3.14 7.85
C MET A 50 -0.77 3.46 9.16
N THR A 51 -0.97 4.75 9.47
CA THR A 51 -1.76 5.19 10.63
C THR A 51 -3.15 4.58 10.64
N THR A 52 -3.87 4.64 9.52
CA THR A 52 -5.22 4.07 9.38
C THR A 52 -5.21 2.55 9.49
N MET A 53 -4.19 1.86 8.96
CA MET A 53 -4.07 0.41 9.11
C MET A 53 -3.88 0.00 10.57
N THR A 54 -3.00 0.68 11.29
CA THR A 54 -2.78 0.46 12.72
C THR A 54 -4.05 0.79 13.53
N GLU A 55 -4.77 1.87 13.22
CA GLU A 55 -6.06 2.19 13.84
C GLU A 55 -7.11 1.07 13.65
N TYR A 56 -7.06 0.36 12.52
CA TYR A 56 -7.89 -0.81 12.26
C TYR A 56 -7.34 -2.12 12.84
N GLY A 57 -6.25 -2.09 13.61
CA GLY A 57 -5.61 -3.26 14.19
C GLY A 57 -4.87 -4.13 13.17
N ILE A 58 -4.58 -3.60 11.98
CA ILE A 58 -3.87 -4.28 10.90
C ILE A 58 -2.42 -3.80 10.89
N PHE A 59 -1.46 -4.71 10.72
CA PHE A 59 -0.02 -4.41 10.67
C PHE A 59 0.61 -3.87 11.98
N GLU A 60 -0.03 -4.00 13.15
CA GLU A 60 0.56 -3.56 14.44
C GLU A 60 1.92 -4.21 14.74
N GLU A 61 2.01 -5.54 14.69
CA GLU A 61 3.27 -6.28 14.90
C GLU A 61 4.33 -5.95 13.83
N TRP A 62 3.89 -5.74 12.59
CA TRP A 62 4.80 -5.38 11.50
C TRP A 62 5.38 -3.98 11.71
N ASP A 63 4.55 -3.01 12.11
CA ASP A 63 4.96 -1.64 12.39
C ASP A 63 5.94 -1.57 13.58
N GLU A 64 5.70 -2.34 14.65
CA GLU A 64 6.64 -2.47 15.76
C GLU A 64 7.99 -3.07 15.31
N ALA A 65 7.95 -4.15 14.53
CA ALA A 65 9.15 -4.80 14.02
C ALA A 65 9.96 -3.90 13.06
N GLN A 66 9.30 -3.05 12.27
CA GLN A 66 9.99 -2.06 11.43
C GLN A 66 10.62 -0.93 12.25
N ARG A 67 9.94 -0.43 13.30
CA ARG A 67 10.49 0.61 14.19
C ARG A 67 11.72 0.14 14.97
N LEU A 68 11.78 -1.14 15.33
CA LEU A 68 12.97 -1.77 15.92
C LEU A 68 14.15 -1.80 14.93
N ARG A 69 13.91 -2.33 13.72
CA ARG A 69 14.94 -2.37 12.65
C ARG A 69 15.50 -0.99 12.30
N HIS A 70 14.66 0.03 12.28
CA HIS A 70 15.10 1.39 11.97
C HIS A 70 15.96 2.00 13.09
N ARG A 71 15.69 1.68 14.36
CA ARG A 71 16.56 2.08 15.49
C ARG A 71 17.94 1.40 15.40
N GLU A 72 17.98 0.11 15.12
CA GLU A 72 19.23 -0.65 14.97
C GLU A 72 20.07 -0.21 13.75
N GLY A 73 19.41 0.25 12.68
CA GLY A 73 20.08 0.78 11.49
C GLY A 73 20.64 2.20 11.64
N VAL A 74 20.14 2.99 12.60
CA VAL A 74 20.68 4.33 12.92
C VAL A 74 21.93 4.21 13.77
N ASP A 75 21.96 3.28 14.73
CA ASP A 75 23.10 3.04 15.63
C ASP A 75 24.37 2.61 14.86
N ARG A 76 24.19 1.84 13.80
CA ARG A 76 25.30 1.34 12.95
C ARG A 76 25.90 2.37 11.99
N ARG A 77 25.34 3.58 11.90
CA ARG A 77 25.92 4.68 11.10
C ARG A 77 26.75 5.66 11.94
N VAL A 78 26.80 5.47 13.26
CA VAL A 78 27.51 6.34 14.19
C VAL A 78 28.83 5.74 14.71
N GLU A 79 29.22 4.56 14.21
CA GLU A 79 30.52 3.92 14.47
C GLU A 79 31.52 4.10 13.32
#